data_AF-A0A068SE13-F1
#
_entry.id   AF-A0A068SE13-F1
#
_cell.length_a   1.000
_cell.length_b   1.000
_cell.length_c   1.000
_cell.angle_alpha   90.00
_cell.angle_beta   90.00
_cell.angle_gamma   90.00
#
_symmetry.space_group_name_H-M   'P 1'
#
loop_
_entity.id
_entity.type
_entity.pdbx_description
1 polymer ?
#
loop_
_entity_poly.entity_id
_entity_poly.type
_entity_poly.pdbx_seq_one_letter_code
_entity_poly.pdbx_strand_id
1 'polypeptide(L)'
;MTDLNIGEIYATALDTTFMPIPGDPPDNWETLVDLIKDRIIASKLLSVDYVSPVLRKIVDRDGVLNAPQHIDPVLDLANGSHLLDDNALQASTGCVISNQQEVQQVENGARFYIRSLTLTAGQLRAILLDYEQHFADTILVDAFREQIVPEQIQDAQPVYVRYVGCTEARTPSRLGNFLTSAQRASDLHGLVCQVFELPSLFVASEQGVIDQALVDATEQVLIHLMGRPVLLNSQPGGFYRQYMPEDEDLNDSGAADDLKILSIYFRNVLVPEPEEQQLPMVVNHNVQEIDGNIQQVFM
;
A
#
# COMPACT_ATOMS: atom_id res chain seq x y z
N MET A 1 0.76 -31.16 68.14
CA MET A 1 -0.39 -32.03 67.83
C MET A 1 -1.60 -31.12 67.84
N THR A 2 -2.31 -30.78 66.78
CA THR A 2 -2.54 -31.34 65.43
C THR A 2 -3.18 -30.17 64.67
N ASP A 3 -2.55 -29.71 63.60
CA ASP A 3 -2.96 -29.90 62.19
C ASP A 3 -4.03 -28.92 61.67
N LEU A 4 -3.69 -28.34 60.53
CA LEU A 4 -4.42 -27.38 59.71
C LEU A 4 -5.79 -27.90 59.26
N ASN A 5 -6.77 -26.99 59.13
CA ASN A 5 -7.55 -26.94 57.89
C ASN A 5 -8.09 -25.52 57.66
N ILE A 6 -7.36 -24.75 56.85
CA ILE A 6 -7.84 -23.51 56.24
C ILE A 6 -8.52 -23.96 54.95
N GLY A 7 -9.81 -24.24 55.05
CA GLY A 7 -10.62 -24.64 53.92
C GLY A 7 -12.03 -24.08 54.11
N GLU A 8 -12.46 -23.29 53.11
CA GLU A 8 -13.85 -22.90 52.88
C GLU A 8 -14.34 -21.82 53.90
N ILE A 9 -14.97 -20.71 53.57
CA ILE A 9 -15.91 -20.33 52.51
C ILE A 9 -15.92 -18.80 52.53
N TYR A 10 -15.60 -18.11 51.42
CA TYR A 10 -16.21 -16.82 51.05
C TYR A 10 -15.78 -16.47 49.62
N ALA A 11 -16.45 -17.07 48.65
CA ALA A 11 -16.50 -16.59 47.28
C ALA A 11 -17.81 -17.09 46.66
N THR A 12 -18.90 -16.40 46.96
CA THR A 12 -20.15 -16.53 46.22
C THR A 12 -20.37 -15.25 45.43
N ALA A 13 -20.79 -15.42 44.18
CA ALA A 13 -21.14 -14.41 43.18
C ALA A 13 -19.98 -13.85 42.35
N LEU A 14 -19.52 -14.65 41.39
CA LEU A 14 -19.45 -14.27 39.98
C LEU A 14 -19.61 -15.55 39.16
N ASP A 15 -20.86 -15.86 38.84
CA ASP A 15 -21.20 -16.81 37.79
C ASP A 15 -20.85 -16.16 36.44
N THR A 16 -19.55 -16.15 36.13
CA THR A 16 -19.07 -16.00 34.76
C THR A 16 -18.63 -17.36 34.31
N THR A 17 -19.59 -18.13 33.82
CA THR A 17 -19.37 -19.17 32.82
C THR A 17 -18.70 -18.51 31.62
N PHE A 18 -17.39 -18.26 31.71
CA PHE A 18 -16.55 -18.09 30.54
C PHE A 18 -16.59 -19.43 29.84
N MET A 19 -17.48 -19.52 28.85
CA MET A 19 -17.35 -20.56 27.85
C MET A 19 -15.96 -20.40 27.23
N PRO A 20 -15.19 -21.49 27.09
CA PRO A 20 -13.99 -21.43 26.26
C PRO A 20 -14.45 -20.98 24.87
N ILE A 21 -13.88 -19.88 24.34
CA ILE A 21 -14.06 -19.54 22.92
C ILE A 21 -13.35 -20.66 22.14
N PRO A 22 -14.06 -21.53 21.41
CA PRO A 22 -13.43 -22.60 20.67
C PRO A 22 -12.85 -22.04 19.37
N GLY A 23 -11.56 -22.32 19.13
CA GLY A 23 -10.89 -22.11 17.87
C GLY A 23 -9.49 -21.55 18.08
N ASP A 24 -8.48 -22.40 17.92
CA ASP A 24 -7.15 -21.90 17.55
C ASP A 24 -7.33 -20.96 16.34
N PRO A 25 -6.64 -19.82 16.25
CA PRO A 25 -6.64 -19.04 15.03
C PRO A 25 -6.30 -19.99 13.87
N PRO A 26 -7.02 -19.93 12.73
CA PRO A 26 -6.67 -20.79 11.60
C PRO A 26 -5.19 -20.56 11.28
N ASP A 27 -4.43 -21.64 11.02
CA ASP A 27 -2.98 -21.63 10.74
C ASP A 27 -2.55 -20.52 9.76
N ASN A 28 -3.46 -20.09 8.89
CA ASN A 28 -3.28 -19.03 7.91
C ASN A 28 -3.07 -17.63 8.51
N TRP A 29 -3.58 -17.33 9.72
CA TRP A 29 -3.31 -16.03 10.38
C TRP A 29 -1.85 -15.92 10.82
N GLU A 30 -1.35 -16.94 11.51
CA GLU A 30 0.07 -16.98 11.93
C GLU A 30 0.97 -16.98 10.71
N THR A 31 0.63 -17.78 9.69
CA THR A 31 1.34 -17.79 8.40
C THR A 31 1.39 -16.40 7.76
N LEU A 32 0.28 -15.67 7.74
CA LEU A 32 0.23 -14.30 7.21
C LEU A 32 1.11 -13.35 8.03
N VAL A 33 0.97 -13.35 9.35
CA VAL A 33 1.75 -12.47 10.23
C VAL A 33 3.25 -12.72 10.08
N ASP A 34 3.66 -13.99 10.13
CA ASP A 34 5.06 -14.38 10.03
C ASP A 34 5.64 -14.04 8.66
N LEU A 35 4.88 -14.28 7.58
CA LEU A 35 5.28 -13.88 6.24
C LEU A 35 5.58 -12.37 6.14
N ILE A 36 4.73 -11.52 6.73
CA ILE A 36 4.95 -10.07 6.68
C ILE A 36 6.13 -9.66 7.58
N LYS A 37 6.25 -10.24 8.78
CA LYS A 37 7.39 -9.99 9.67
C LYS A 37 8.71 -10.36 9.02
N ASP A 38 8.79 -11.54 8.41
CA ASP A 38 10.00 -12.02 7.74
C ASP A 38 10.43 -11.08 6.62
N ARG A 39 9.48 -10.56 5.85
CA ARG A 39 9.75 -9.57 4.79
C ARG A 39 10.26 -8.23 5.37
N ILE A 40 9.70 -7.78 6.50
CA ILE A 40 10.09 -6.52 7.16
C ILE A 40 11.52 -6.65 7.70
N ILE A 41 11.82 -7.78 8.35
CA ILE A 41 13.16 -8.14 8.82
C ILE A 41 14.14 -8.22 7.65
N ALA A 42 13.77 -8.88 6.55
CA ALA A 42 14.61 -8.97 5.35
C ALA A 42 14.88 -7.60 4.71
N SER A 43 13.95 -6.65 4.86
CA SER A 43 14.14 -5.26 4.43
C SER A 43 14.93 -4.41 5.43
N LYS A 44 15.44 -5.00 6.53
CA LYS A 44 16.17 -4.34 7.62
C LYS A 44 15.37 -3.22 8.31
N LEU A 45 14.05 -3.37 8.37
CA LEU A 45 13.17 -2.45 9.09
C LEU A 45 12.97 -2.97 10.51
N LEU A 46 12.97 -2.07 11.50
CA LEU A 46 13.20 -2.45 12.89
C LEU A 46 11.92 -2.74 13.69
N SER A 47 10.76 -2.26 13.25
CA SER A 47 9.51 -2.46 14.00
C SER A 47 8.59 -3.49 13.35
N VAL A 48 8.50 -4.66 13.97
CA VAL A 48 7.51 -5.71 13.64
C VAL A 48 6.27 -5.68 14.54
N ASP A 49 6.27 -4.83 15.56
CA ASP A 49 5.22 -4.76 16.58
C ASP A 49 3.87 -4.33 16.01
N TYR A 50 3.89 -3.54 14.94
CA TYR A 50 2.70 -3.04 14.26
C TYR A 50 2.12 -4.03 13.23
N VAL A 51 2.80 -5.13 12.90
CA VAL A 51 2.32 -6.09 11.88
C VAL A 51 0.96 -6.66 12.24
N SER A 52 0.83 -7.27 13.42
CA SER A 52 -0.44 -7.88 13.83
C SER A 52 -1.56 -6.85 14.03
N PRO A 53 -1.35 -5.70 14.72
CA PRO A 53 -2.37 -4.66 14.83
C PRO A 53 -2.87 -4.13 13.49
N VAL A 54 -1.98 -3.86 12.52
CA VAL A 54 -2.36 -3.32 11.20
C VAL A 54 -3.11 -4.38 10.39
N LEU A 55 -2.60 -5.61 10.33
CA LEU A 55 -3.26 -6.70 9.60
C LEU A 55 -4.65 -7.01 10.17
N ARG A 56 -4.83 -6.92 11.49
CA ARG A 56 -6.15 -7.09 12.12
C ARG A 56 -7.15 -6.06 11.60
N LYS A 57 -6.76 -4.80 11.42
CA LYS A 57 -7.65 -3.77 10.83
C LYS A 57 -8.08 -4.08 9.39
N ILE A 58 -7.32 -4.89 8.66
CA ILE A 58 -7.64 -5.30 7.28
C ILE A 58 -8.55 -6.53 7.26
N VAL A 59 -8.27 -7.49 8.14
CA VAL A 59 -8.98 -8.78 8.25
C VAL A 59 -10.30 -8.67 9.03
N ASP A 60 -10.34 -7.88 10.10
CA ASP A 60 -11.51 -7.68 10.96
C ASP A 60 -12.52 -6.77 10.27
N ARG A 61 -13.29 -7.35 9.36
CA ARG A 61 -14.43 -6.70 8.73
C ARG A 61 -15.70 -7.08 9.46
N ASP A 62 -16.59 -6.12 9.59
CA ASP A 62 -17.91 -6.29 10.21
C ASP A 62 -17.88 -6.76 11.68
N GLY A 63 -16.74 -6.59 12.37
CA GLY A 63 -16.55 -6.95 13.78
C GLY A 63 -16.42 -8.45 14.07
N VAL A 64 -16.14 -9.25 13.02
CA VAL A 64 -15.88 -10.69 13.16
C VAL A 64 -14.38 -10.96 13.06
N LEU A 65 -13.73 -11.01 14.22
CA LEU A 65 -12.30 -11.31 14.33
C LEU A 65 -11.96 -12.70 13.79
N ASN A 66 -10.88 -12.78 13.00
CA ASN A 66 -10.19 -14.01 12.59
C ASN A 66 -11.04 -15.02 11.82
N ALA A 67 -12.06 -14.57 11.10
CA ALA A 67 -12.84 -15.46 10.27
C ALA A 67 -11.98 -15.92 9.06
N PRO A 68 -11.82 -17.24 8.80
CA PRO A 68 -10.96 -17.74 7.72
C PRO A 68 -11.25 -17.11 6.36
N GLN A 69 -12.53 -16.82 6.08
CA GLN A 69 -12.98 -16.17 4.85
C GLN A 69 -12.40 -14.76 4.61
N HIS A 70 -11.85 -14.12 5.64
CA HIS A 70 -11.18 -12.83 5.54
C HIS A 70 -9.65 -12.94 5.56
N ILE A 71 -9.11 -14.02 6.12
CA ILE A 71 -7.66 -14.24 6.22
C ILE A 71 -7.11 -14.76 4.90
N ASP A 72 -7.76 -15.76 4.29
CA ASP A 72 -7.24 -16.42 3.08
C ASP A 72 -7.04 -15.43 1.92
N PRO A 73 -7.99 -14.51 1.63
CA PRO A 73 -7.78 -13.51 0.57
C PRO A 73 -6.62 -12.55 0.86
N VAL A 74 -6.41 -12.16 2.13
CA VAL A 74 -5.28 -11.30 2.53
C VAL A 74 -3.95 -12.06 2.40
N LEU A 75 -3.94 -13.36 2.70
CA LEU A 75 -2.77 -14.20 2.51
C LEU A 75 -2.46 -14.42 1.02
N ASP A 76 -3.46 -14.61 0.17
CA ASP A 76 -3.28 -14.67 -1.28
C ASP A 76 -2.70 -13.36 -1.83
N LEU A 77 -3.20 -12.22 -1.34
CA LEU A 77 -2.65 -10.91 -1.64
C LEU A 77 -1.18 -10.80 -1.21
N ALA A 78 -0.85 -11.30 -0.02
CA ALA A 78 0.52 -11.36 0.48
C ALA A 78 1.43 -12.21 -0.43
N ASN A 79 0.95 -13.35 -0.92
CA ASN A 79 1.75 -14.25 -1.74
C ASN A 79 2.01 -13.74 -3.16
N GLY A 80 1.09 -12.93 -3.73
CA GLY A 80 1.26 -12.48 -5.10
C GLY A 80 0.28 -11.39 -5.51
N SER A 81 0.37 -10.21 -4.90
CA SER A 81 -0.57 -9.12 -5.20
C SER A 81 -0.66 -8.80 -6.70
N HIS A 82 0.47 -8.80 -7.42
CA HIS A 82 0.54 -8.54 -8.86
C HIS A 82 -0.23 -9.56 -9.74
N LEU A 83 -0.58 -10.73 -9.19
CA LEU A 83 -1.37 -11.77 -9.85
C LEU A 83 -2.88 -11.57 -9.66
N LEU A 84 -3.28 -10.71 -8.73
CA LEU A 84 -4.67 -10.45 -8.39
C LEU A 84 -5.17 -9.21 -9.11
N ASP A 85 -6.41 -9.24 -9.61
CA ASP A 85 -7.04 -8.06 -10.20
C ASP A 85 -7.55 -7.07 -9.12
N ASP A 86 -8.12 -5.96 -9.58
CA ASP A 86 -8.62 -4.91 -8.71
C ASP A 86 -9.87 -5.33 -7.90
N ASN A 87 -10.66 -6.28 -8.41
CA ASN A 87 -11.80 -6.84 -7.67
C ASN A 87 -11.32 -7.73 -6.52
N ALA A 88 -10.32 -8.57 -6.78
CA ALA A 88 -9.67 -9.39 -5.77
C ALA A 88 -8.96 -8.52 -4.72
N LEU A 89 -8.35 -7.39 -5.13
CA LEU A 89 -7.80 -6.41 -4.20
C LEU A 89 -8.87 -5.85 -3.25
N GLN A 90 -10.01 -5.42 -3.78
CA GLN A 90 -11.15 -4.94 -2.98
C GLN A 90 -11.68 -6.02 -2.05
N ALA A 91 -11.91 -7.23 -2.57
CA ALA A 91 -12.36 -8.35 -1.76
C ALA A 91 -11.36 -8.69 -0.64
N SER A 92 -10.06 -8.59 -0.91
CA SER A 92 -8.99 -8.95 0.02
C SER A 92 -8.67 -7.87 1.05
N THR A 93 -8.89 -6.60 0.75
CA THR A 93 -8.55 -5.50 1.69
C THR A 93 -9.75 -4.74 2.25
N GLY A 94 -10.92 -4.84 1.63
CA GLY A 94 -12.11 -4.06 2.01
C GLY A 94 -11.98 -2.60 1.58
N CYS A 95 -11.04 -2.32 0.68
CA CYS A 95 -10.82 -1.00 0.14
C CYS A 95 -12.00 -0.54 -0.70
N VAL A 96 -12.19 0.77 -0.77
CA VAL A 96 -13.25 1.42 -1.54
C VAL A 96 -12.64 2.25 -2.66
N ILE A 97 -13.28 2.26 -3.83
CA ILE A 97 -12.87 3.15 -4.91
C ILE A 97 -13.09 4.58 -4.43
N SER A 98 -12.03 5.36 -4.42
CA SER A 98 -12.06 6.75 -4.00
C SER A 98 -11.84 7.63 -5.22
N ASN A 99 -12.68 8.66 -5.36
CA ASN A 99 -12.44 9.69 -6.35
C ASN A 99 -11.20 10.47 -5.91
N GLN A 100 -10.24 10.74 -6.80
CA GLN A 100 -8.99 11.44 -6.43
C GLN A 100 -9.21 12.78 -5.69
N GLN A 101 -10.38 13.40 -5.88
CA GLN A 101 -10.80 14.61 -5.19
C GLN A 101 -11.30 14.37 -3.75
N GLU A 102 -11.86 13.19 -3.44
CA GLU A 102 -12.38 12.83 -2.12
C GLU A 102 -11.28 12.44 -1.14
N VAL A 103 -10.17 11.87 -1.64
CA VAL A 103 -8.96 11.59 -0.83
C VAL A 103 -8.39 12.88 -0.21
N GLN A 104 -8.60 14.03 -0.87
CA GLN A 104 -8.14 15.34 -0.40
C GLN A 104 -9.15 16.04 0.54
N GLN A 105 -10.34 15.48 0.76
CA GLN A 105 -11.35 16.08 1.63
C GLN A 105 -11.10 15.73 3.11
N VAL A 106 -10.56 16.73 3.83
CA VAL A 106 -10.80 17.22 5.21
C VAL A 106 -11.23 16.23 6.31
N GLU A 107 -10.65 15.04 6.38
CA GLU A 107 -10.50 14.37 7.67
C GLU A 107 -9.12 14.68 8.22
N ASN A 108 -9.04 15.17 9.47
CA ASN A 108 -7.76 15.47 10.13
C ASN A 108 -7.07 14.15 10.48
N GLY A 109 -6.21 13.65 9.59
CA GLY A 109 -5.45 12.42 9.80
C GLY A 109 -4.86 11.84 8.52
N ALA A 110 -4.18 10.71 8.66
CA ALA A 110 -3.59 9.95 7.57
C ALA A 110 -4.58 8.93 7.00
N ARG A 111 -4.80 9.00 5.69
CA ARG A 111 -5.59 8.04 4.92
C ARG A 111 -4.66 7.24 4.02
N PHE A 112 -4.82 5.92 4.03
CA PHE A 112 -4.01 5.01 3.23
C PHE A 112 -4.74 4.62 1.97
N TYR A 113 -4.02 4.52 0.87
CA TYR A 113 -4.57 4.16 -0.42
C TYR A 113 -3.63 3.28 -1.24
N ILE A 114 -4.19 2.51 -2.15
CA ILE A 114 -3.49 1.77 -3.18
C ILE A 114 -3.88 2.37 -4.52
N ARG A 115 -2.89 2.76 -5.32
CA ARG A 115 -3.07 3.08 -6.72
C ARG A 115 -2.81 1.82 -7.53
N SER A 116 -3.75 1.47 -8.41
CA SER A 116 -3.62 0.34 -9.33
C SER A 116 -3.67 0.83 -10.77
N LEU A 117 -2.70 0.37 -11.56
CA LEU A 117 -2.63 0.60 -12.99
C LEU A 117 -2.83 -0.74 -13.68
N THR A 118 -3.90 -0.86 -14.46
CA THR A 118 -4.15 -2.02 -15.30
C THR A 118 -3.47 -1.80 -16.65
N LEU A 119 -2.55 -2.69 -17.00
CA LEU A 119 -1.81 -2.68 -18.25
C LEU A 119 -1.92 -4.04 -18.93
N THR A 120 -1.54 -4.13 -20.20
CA THR A 120 -1.17 -5.41 -20.79
C THR A 120 0.31 -5.70 -20.55
N ALA A 121 0.72 -6.97 -20.59
CA ALA A 121 2.12 -7.35 -20.47
C ALA A 121 3.01 -6.67 -21.53
N GLY A 122 2.50 -6.55 -22.76
CA GLY A 122 3.21 -5.85 -23.84
C GLY A 122 3.40 -4.36 -23.56
N GLN A 123 2.38 -3.69 -23.01
CA GLN A 123 2.49 -2.30 -22.55
C GLN A 123 3.54 -2.20 -21.46
N LEU A 124 3.47 -3.03 -20.41
CA LEU A 124 4.43 -2.97 -19.32
C LEU A 124 5.87 -3.22 -19.81
N ARG A 125 6.12 -4.16 -20.73
CA ARG A 125 7.44 -4.38 -21.34
C ARG A 125 7.96 -3.14 -22.06
N ALA A 126 7.12 -2.44 -22.83
CA ALA A 126 7.50 -1.20 -23.50
C ALA A 126 7.85 -0.10 -22.49
N ILE A 127 7.04 0.03 -21.42
CA ILE A 127 7.28 1.00 -20.35
C ILE A 127 8.61 0.72 -19.66
N LEU A 128 8.89 -0.53 -19.31
CA LEU A 128 10.13 -0.92 -18.65
C LEU A 128 11.36 -0.70 -19.54
N LEU A 129 11.23 -0.90 -20.86
CA LEU A 129 12.30 -0.61 -21.82
C LEU A 129 12.63 0.89 -21.85
N ASP A 130 11.62 1.77 -21.92
CA ASP A 130 11.84 3.21 -21.83
C ASP A 130 12.37 3.62 -20.45
N TYR A 131 11.86 3.00 -19.38
CA TYR A 131 12.27 3.30 -18.01
C TYR A 131 13.75 2.99 -17.78
N GLU A 132 14.21 1.81 -18.19
CA GLU A 132 15.62 1.38 -18.09
C GLU A 132 16.58 2.31 -18.87
N GLN A 133 16.13 2.87 -20.00
CA GLN A 133 16.94 3.80 -20.79
C GLN A 133 17.12 5.17 -20.12
N HIS A 134 16.18 5.59 -19.27
CA HIS A 134 16.14 6.94 -18.72
C HIS A 134 16.39 6.99 -17.21
N PHE A 135 16.21 5.87 -16.51
CA PHE A 135 16.34 5.76 -15.07
C PHE A 135 17.24 4.58 -14.75
N ALA A 136 18.33 4.84 -14.00
CA ALA A 136 19.33 3.83 -13.63
C ALA A 136 18.84 2.95 -12.46
N ASP A 137 17.71 2.27 -12.64
CA ASP A 137 17.03 1.49 -11.60
C ASP A 137 16.73 0.07 -12.08
N THR A 138 17.80 -0.70 -12.25
CA THR A 138 17.76 -2.07 -12.74
C THR A 138 17.02 -3.01 -11.81
N ILE A 139 17.08 -2.78 -10.48
CA ILE A 139 16.42 -3.63 -9.48
C ILE A 139 14.91 -3.69 -9.70
N LEU A 140 14.27 -2.53 -9.95
CA LEU A 140 12.85 -2.48 -10.23
C LEU A 140 12.53 -3.19 -11.55
N VAL A 141 13.32 -2.91 -12.59
CA VAL A 141 13.12 -3.46 -13.94
C VAL A 141 13.24 -4.98 -13.92
N ASP A 142 14.27 -5.51 -13.27
CA ASP A 142 14.52 -6.94 -13.12
C ASP A 142 13.39 -7.61 -12.34
N ALA A 143 12.98 -7.05 -11.20
CA ALA A 143 11.86 -7.58 -10.42
C ALA A 143 10.55 -7.64 -11.25
N PHE A 144 10.27 -6.63 -12.05
CA PHE A 144 9.09 -6.62 -12.92
C PHE A 144 9.20 -7.64 -14.06
N ARG A 145 10.37 -7.78 -14.69
CA ARG A 145 10.64 -8.76 -15.74
C ARG A 145 10.53 -10.20 -15.22
N GLU A 146 11.01 -10.45 -14.01
CA GLU A 146 10.99 -11.79 -13.42
C GLU A 146 9.62 -12.19 -12.87
N GLN A 147 8.89 -11.25 -12.25
CA GLN A 147 7.70 -11.58 -11.46
C GLN A 147 6.39 -11.19 -12.14
N ILE A 148 6.35 -10.10 -12.90
CA ILE A 148 5.09 -9.59 -13.50
C ILE A 148 5.00 -9.93 -14.99
N VAL A 149 6.07 -9.70 -15.75
CA VAL A 149 6.11 -9.92 -17.20
C VAL A 149 7.23 -10.86 -17.64
N PRO A 150 7.30 -12.09 -17.10
CA PRO A 150 8.27 -13.08 -17.51
C PRO A 150 8.15 -13.38 -19.01
N GLU A 151 9.21 -13.87 -19.65
CA GLU A 151 9.25 -14.05 -21.12
C GLU A 151 8.08 -14.90 -21.66
N GLN A 152 7.53 -15.80 -20.84
CA GLN A 152 6.43 -16.69 -21.21
C GLN A 152 5.05 -16.01 -21.17
N ILE A 153 4.91 -14.83 -20.55
CA ILE A 153 3.63 -14.12 -20.50
C ILE A 153 3.28 -13.56 -21.89
N GLN A 154 2.03 -13.70 -22.31
CA GLN A 154 1.57 -13.21 -23.60
C GLN A 154 1.31 -11.69 -23.53
N ASP A 155 1.67 -10.95 -24.57
CA ASP A 155 1.56 -9.47 -24.58
C ASP A 155 0.16 -8.93 -24.29
N ALA A 156 -0.88 -9.69 -24.61
CA ALA A 156 -2.28 -9.31 -24.40
C ALA A 156 -2.80 -9.58 -22.98
N GLN A 157 -2.06 -10.32 -22.15
CA GLN A 157 -2.51 -10.64 -20.79
C GLN A 157 -2.49 -9.39 -19.91
N PRO A 158 -3.54 -9.17 -19.10
CA PRO A 158 -3.58 -8.05 -18.16
C PRO A 158 -2.59 -8.27 -17.03
N VAL A 159 -1.97 -7.19 -16.58
CA VAL A 159 -1.06 -7.12 -15.45
C VAL A 159 -1.39 -5.89 -14.60
N TYR A 160 -1.17 -6.00 -13.29
CA TYR A 160 -1.54 -4.97 -12.32
C TYR A 160 -0.28 -4.42 -11.67
N VAL A 161 0.01 -3.15 -11.95
CA VAL A 161 1.11 -2.43 -11.33
C VAL A 161 0.56 -1.57 -10.21
N ARG A 162 1.17 -1.65 -9.02
CA ARG A 162 0.61 -1.04 -7.83
C ARG A 162 1.57 -0.11 -7.11
N TYR A 163 0.96 0.80 -6.36
CA TYR A 163 1.61 1.75 -5.49
C TYR A 163 0.76 1.91 -4.21
N VAL A 164 1.37 1.77 -3.05
CA VAL A 164 0.79 2.07 -1.74
C VAL A 164 1.09 3.53 -1.41
N GLY A 165 0.20 4.27 -0.77
CA GLY A 165 0.51 5.61 -0.31
C GLY A 165 -0.35 6.07 0.84
N CYS A 166 0.02 7.24 1.37
CA CYS A 166 -0.66 7.92 2.46
C CYS A 166 -0.89 9.40 2.07
N THR A 167 -1.93 10.04 2.61
CA THR A 167 -2.19 11.49 2.40
C THR A 167 -1.12 12.38 3.01
N GLU A 168 -0.42 11.92 4.04
CA GLU A 168 0.72 12.62 4.66
C GLU A 168 2.04 12.40 3.91
N ALA A 169 2.05 11.47 2.96
CA ALA A 169 3.25 11.10 2.21
C ALA A 169 3.43 11.92 0.93
N ARG A 170 4.64 12.46 0.72
CA ARG A 170 5.01 13.08 -0.57
C ARG A 170 5.13 12.02 -1.65
N THR A 171 4.51 12.25 -2.81
CA THR A 171 4.56 11.36 -3.98
C THR A 171 5.99 10.93 -4.31
N PRO A 172 6.34 9.64 -4.30
CA PRO A 172 7.69 9.14 -4.56
C PRO A 172 8.14 9.37 -6.00
N SER A 173 9.45 9.48 -6.18
CA SER A 173 10.09 9.66 -7.49
C SER A 173 9.82 8.51 -8.45
N ARG A 174 9.72 7.26 -7.98
CA ARG A 174 9.51 6.09 -8.85
C ARG A 174 8.16 6.07 -9.55
N LEU A 175 7.06 6.38 -8.85
CA LEU A 175 5.73 6.48 -9.46
C LEU A 175 5.73 7.58 -10.54
N GLY A 176 6.29 8.76 -10.24
CA GLY A 176 6.42 9.84 -11.21
C GLY A 176 7.21 9.42 -12.45
N ASN A 177 8.40 8.87 -12.26
CA ASN A 177 9.26 8.38 -13.33
C ASN A 177 8.58 7.30 -14.18
N PHE A 178 7.88 6.36 -13.53
CA PHE A 178 7.14 5.30 -14.21
C PHE A 178 6.01 5.87 -15.06
N LEU A 179 5.24 6.82 -14.54
CA LEU A 179 4.19 7.50 -15.30
C LEU A 179 4.75 8.30 -16.48
N THR A 180 5.90 8.96 -16.31
CA THR A 180 6.61 9.63 -17.41
C THR A 180 7.03 8.64 -18.49
N SER A 181 7.59 7.49 -18.11
CA SER A 181 7.90 6.43 -19.07
C SER A 181 6.67 5.87 -19.76
N ALA A 182 5.58 5.69 -19.03
CA ALA A 182 4.32 5.19 -19.56
C ALA A 182 3.71 6.11 -20.63
N GLN A 183 3.81 7.42 -20.43
CA GLN A 183 3.39 8.43 -21.40
C GLN A 183 4.23 8.38 -22.69
N ARG A 184 5.53 8.06 -22.59
CA ARG A 184 6.45 8.05 -23.74
C ARG A 184 6.42 6.73 -24.52
N ALA A 185 6.39 5.60 -23.81
CA ALA A 185 6.65 4.29 -24.40
C ALA A 185 5.49 3.73 -25.22
N SER A 186 4.27 4.19 -24.95
CA SER A 186 3.08 3.42 -25.33
C SER A 186 1.93 4.26 -25.92
N ASP A 187 2.17 5.53 -26.25
CA ASP A 187 1.15 6.49 -26.70
C ASP A 187 -0.14 6.41 -25.84
N LEU A 188 0.00 6.05 -24.56
CA LEU A 188 -1.10 5.84 -23.61
C LEU A 188 -1.60 7.19 -23.11
N HIS A 189 -2.20 7.96 -24.01
CA HIS A 189 -3.05 9.07 -23.65
C HIS A 189 -4.29 8.50 -22.94
N GLY A 190 -4.29 8.52 -21.61
CA GLY A 190 -5.43 8.08 -20.80
C GLY A 190 -5.21 6.82 -19.97
N LEU A 191 -3.98 6.56 -19.54
CA LEU A 191 -3.68 5.50 -18.57
C LEU A 191 -4.50 5.76 -17.28
N VAL A 192 -5.50 4.91 -17.02
CA VAL A 192 -6.42 5.08 -15.90
C VAL A 192 -5.78 4.49 -14.65
N CYS A 193 -5.39 5.37 -13.73
CA CYS A 193 -4.96 4.99 -12.39
C CYS A 193 -6.17 5.00 -11.47
N GLN A 194 -6.61 3.82 -11.02
CA GLN A 194 -7.66 3.70 -10.01
C GLN A 194 -7.05 3.88 -8.61
N VAL A 195 -7.80 4.53 -7.71
CA VAL A 195 -7.38 4.75 -6.33
C VAL A 195 -8.34 4.00 -5.41
N PHE A 196 -7.77 3.11 -4.60
CA PHE A 196 -8.47 2.28 -3.64
C PHE A 196 -8.06 2.72 -2.24
N GLU A 197 -8.96 3.37 -1.53
CA GLU A 197 -8.73 3.80 -0.16
C GLU A 197 -8.97 2.66 0.82
N LEU A 198 -8.22 2.61 1.93
CA LEU A 198 -8.40 1.65 3.02
C LEU A 198 -8.93 2.38 4.27
N PRO A 199 -10.26 2.58 4.40
CA PRO A 199 -10.83 3.33 5.52
C PRO A 199 -10.50 2.74 6.89
N SER A 200 -10.38 1.41 6.98
CA SER A 200 -10.05 0.73 8.24
C SER A 200 -8.66 1.05 8.77
N LEU A 201 -7.78 1.63 7.94
CA LEU A 201 -6.42 2.03 8.30
C LEU A 201 -6.27 3.51 8.60
N PHE A 202 -7.36 4.28 8.64
CA PHE A 202 -7.30 5.69 9.01
C PHE A 202 -6.60 5.90 10.36
N VAL A 203 -5.66 6.84 10.40
CA VAL A 203 -4.98 7.28 11.62
C VAL A 203 -5.40 8.72 11.88
N ALA A 204 -6.26 8.90 12.89
CA ALA A 204 -6.74 10.21 13.28
C ALA A 204 -5.61 11.08 13.83
N SER A 205 -5.68 12.37 13.54
CA SER A 205 -4.86 13.37 14.23
C SER A 205 -5.50 13.74 15.57
N GLU A 206 -4.72 13.66 16.64
CA GLU A 206 -5.11 14.16 17.95
C GLU A 206 -4.55 15.58 18.13
N GLN A 207 -5.45 16.56 18.25
CA GLN A 207 -5.07 17.96 18.47
C GLN A 207 -4.16 18.56 17.38
N GLY A 208 -4.24 18.05 16.15
CA GLY A 208 -3.40 18.48 15.03
C GLY A 208 -2.03 17.80 14.97
N VAL A 209 -1.75 16.86 15.87
CA VAL A 209 -0.56 16.00 15.85
C VAL A 209 -0.98 14.62 15.36
N ILE A 210 -0.22 14.05 14.43
CA ILE A 210 -0.42 12.69 13.96
C ILE A 210 0.68 11.79 14.52
N ASP A 211 0.32 10.57 14.88
CA ASP A 211 1.28 9.53 15.27
C ASP A 211 2.05 9.06 14.02
N GLN A 212 3.17 9.74 13.74
CA GLN A 212 3.99 9.44 12.56
C GLN A 212 4.55 8.01 12.60
N ALA A 213 4.88 7.49 13.79
CA ALA A 213 5.40 6.12 13.92
C ALA A 213 4.34 5.09 13.50
N LEU A 214 3.08 5.30 13.91
CA LEU A 214 1.97 4.47 13.46
C LEU A 214 1.72 4.62 11.95
N VAL A 215 1.86 5.83 11.40
CA VAL A 215 1.69 6.07 9.96
C VAL A 215 2.74 5.32 9.15
N ASP A 216 4.01 5.48 9.50
CA ASP A 216 5.13 4.83 8.82
C ASP A 216 5.03 3.32 8.93
N ALA A 217 4.72 2.80 10.12
CA ALA A 217 4.54 1.37 10.33
C ALA A 217 3.37 0.79 9.52
N THR A 218 2.26 1.53 9.42
CA THR A 218 1.10 1.12 8.62
C THR A 218 1.45 1.09 7.13
N GLU A 219 2.18 2.09 6.63
CA GLU A 219 2.67 2.10 5.24
C GLU A 219 3.61 0.92 4.98
N GLN A 220 4.55 0.65 5.89
CA GLN A 220 5.50 -0.46 5.77
C GLN A 220 4.81 -1.82 5.69
N VAL A 221 3.84 -2.08 6.58
CA VAL A 221 3.03 -3.29 6.57
C VAL A 221 2.29 -3.44 5.24
N LEU A 222 1.67 -2.37 4.74
CA LEU A 222 0.98 -2.40 3.44
C LEU A 222 1.94 -2.68 2.26
N ILE A 223 3.12 -2.07 2.25
CA ILE A 223 4.13 -2.32 1.21
C ILE A 223 4.58 -3.78 1.20
N HIS A 224 4.70 -4.38 2.39
CA HIS A 224 5.14 -5.77 2.54
C HIS A 224 4.02 -6.75 2.26
N LEU A 225 2.78 -6.41 2.61
CA LEU A 225 1.57 -7.10 2.23
C LEU A 225 1.41 -7.12 0.71
N MET A 226 1.66 -6.01 0.04
CA MET A 226 1.47 -5.89 -1.40
C MET A 226 2.66 -6.42 -2.22
N GLY A 227 3.73 -6.90 -1.59
CA GLY A 227 4.92 -7.42 -2.27
C GLY A 227 5.87 -6.31 -2.72
N ARG A 228 6.76 -5.88 -1.81
CA ARG A 228 7.72 -4.78 -2.01
C ARG A 228 8.49 -4.77 -3.35
N PRO A 229 9.00 -5.90 -3.90
CA PRO A 229 9.79 -5.88 -5.13
C PRO A 229 9.03 -5.38 -6.36
N VAL A 230 7.71 -5.57 -6.39
CA VAL A 230 6.83 -5.27 -7.53
C VAL A 230 6.00 -3.99 -7.34
N LEU A 231 6.31 -3.19 -6.31
CA LEU A 231 5.65 -1.90 -6.05
C LEU A 231 6.47 -0.72 -6.54
N LEU A 232 5.76 0.30 -7.04
CA LEU A 232 6.34 1.60 -7.39
C LEU A 232 6.72 2.46 -6.17
N ASN A 233 6.61 1.90 -4.95
CA ASN A 233 7.02 2.49 -3.67
C ASN A 233 8.51 2.36 -3.37
N SER A 234 9.10 1.25 -3.82
CA SER A 234 10.42 0.86 -3.37
C SER A 234 11.43 1.93 -3.80
N GLN A 235 12.50 2.18 -3.03
CA GLN A 235 13.68 2.91 -3.49
C GLN A 235 14.90 1.97 -3.38
N PRO A 236 15.96 2.18 -4.18
CA PRO A 236 17.21 1.45 -3.97
C PRO A 236 17.72 1.71 -2.55
N GLY A 237 18.08 0.65 -1.82
CA GLY A 237 18.64 0.76 -0.47
C GLY A 237 17.67 0.58 0.70
N GLY A 238 16.37 0.35 0.48
CA GLY A 238 15.46 -0.01 1.59
C GLY A 238 14.81 1.16 2.33
N PHE A 239 15.23 2.39 2.06
CA PHE A 239 14.72 3.58 2.74
C PHE A 239 13.42 4.08 2.10
N TYR A 240 12.46 4.47 2.95
CA TYR A 240 11.25 5.17 2.55
C TYR A 240 11.53 6.67 2.55
N ARG A 241 10.92 7.42 1.63
CA ARG A 241 11.22 8.85 1.45
C ARG A 241 10.94 9.71 2.70
N GLN A 242 10.14 9.21 3.63
CA GLN A 242 9.86 9.86 4.93
C GLN A 242 10.63 9.23 6.09
N TYR A 243 11.16 8.02 5.92
CA TYR A 243 12.01 7.39 6.91
C TYR A 243 13.44 7.87 6.72
N MET A 244 13.82 8.94 7.44
CA MET A 244 15.22 9.17 7.75
C MET A 244 15.58 8.27 8.93
N PRO A 245 16.34 7.19 8.72
CA PRO A 245 16.78 6.36 9.83
C PRO A 245 17.59 7.21 10.82
N GLU A 246 17.30 7.05 12.10
CA GLU A 246 18.06 7.66 13.19
C GLU A 246 19.36 6.88 13.44
N ASP A 247 20.33 7.47 14.14
CA ASP A 247 21.63 6.80 14.38
C ASP A 247 21.46 5.44 15.10
N GLU A 248 20.43 5.28 15.94
CA GLU A 248 20.06 4.00 16.55
C GLU A 248 19.63 2.97 15.50
N ASP A 249 18.82 3.37 14.52
CA ASP A 249 18.37 2.48 13.45
C ASP A 249 19.52 1.96 12.59
N LEU A 250 20.54 2.81 12.40
CA LEU A 250 21.73 2.51 11.61
C LEU A 250 22.70 1.57 12.32
N ASN A 251 22.76 1.70 13.65
CA ASN A 251 23.59 0.85 14.49
C ASN A 251 22.97 -0.54 14.65
N ASP A 252 21.65 -0.63 14.78
CA ASP A 252 20.93 -1.90 14.97
C ASP A 252 20.85 -2.73 13.68
N SER A 253 20.77 -2.08 12.52
CA SER A 253 20.71 -2.75 11.21
C SER A 253 22.10 -3.18 10.66
N GLY A 254 23.19 -2.78 11.33
CA GLY A 254 24.56 -2.97 10.85
C GLY A 254 24.86 -2.23 9.53
N ALA A 255 24.01 -1.27 9.13
CA ALA A 255 24.07 -0.58 7.85
C ALA A 255 24.85 0.76 7.90
N ALA A 256 25.47 1.08 9.04
CA ALA A 256 26.22 2.32 9.25
C ALA A 256 27.30 2.58 8.18
N ASP A 257 27.94 1.54 7.65
CA ASP A 257 28.95 1.67 6.59
C ASP A 257 28.34 1.71 5.17
N ASP A 258 27.18 1.08 4.94
CA ASP A 258 26.48 1.06 3.64
C ASP A 258 25.84 2.43 3.31
N LEU A 259 25.45 3.21 4.32
CA LEU A 259 24.86 4.54 4.11
C LEU A 259 25.86 5.64 3.76
N LYS A 260 27.16 5.47 4.06
CA LYS A 260 28.19 6.38 3.52
C LYS A 260 28.22 6.33 2.00
N ILE A 261 27.94 5.17 1.41
CA ILE A 261 27.84 5.00 -0.05
C ILE A 261 26.54 5.64 -0.56
N LEU A 262 25.41 5.44 0.11
CA LEU A 262 24.14 6.06 -0.29
C LEU A 262 24.16 7.60 -0.16
N SER A 263 24.86 8.16 0.82
CA SER A 263 25.02 9.61 0.95
C SER A 263 25.72 10.26 -0.26
N ILE A 264 26.57 9.51 -0.97
CA ILE A 264 27.23 9.93 -2.22
C ILE A 264 26.23 9.90 -3.39
N TYR A 265 25.27 8.98 -3.41
CA TYR A 265 24.22 8.91 -4.43
C TYR A 265 23.10 9.94 -4.20
N PHE A 266 22.69 10.18 -2.96
CA PHE A 266 21.58 11.11 -2.65
C PHE A 266 21.99 12.58 -2.58
N ARG A 267 23.28 12.93 -2.36
CA ARG A 267 23.74 14.34 -2.42
C ARG A 267 23.58 14.97 -3.80
N ASN A 268 23.59 14.16 -4.86
CA ASN A 268 23.47 14.64 -6.24
C ASN A 268 22.05 14.54 -6.82
N VAL A 269 21.08 14.00 -6.05
CA VAL A 269 19.66 13.87 -6.44
C VAL A 269 18.76 14.87 -5.69
N LEU A 270 19.36 15.79 -4.92
CA LEU A 270 18.71 17.05 -4.57
C LEU A 270 18.64 17.92 -5.83
N VAL A 271 17.74 17.56 -6.73
CA VAL A 271 17.28 18.40 -7.83
C VAL A 271 16.76 19.71 -7.21
N PRO A 272 17.11 20.89 -7.77
CA PRO A 272 16.59 22.16 -7.27
C PRO A 272 15.06 22.12 -7.27
N GLU A 273 14.45 22.81 -6.30
CA GLU A 273 12.99 22.92 -6.20
C GLU A 273 12.38 23.22 -7.58
N PRO A 274 11.46 22.39 -8.09
CA PRO A 274 10.68 22.80 -9.24
C PRO A 274 9.76 23.93 -8.76
N GLU A 275 9.95 25.14 -9.29
CA GLU A 275 8.92 26.17 -9.30
C GLU A 275 7.60 25.51 -9.70
N GLU A 276 6.54 25.76 -8.93
CA GLU A 276 5.20 25.23 -9.14
C GLU A 276 4.75 25.42 -10.60
N GLN A 277 4.98 24.41 -11.44
CA GLN A 277 4.32 24.31 -12.73
C GLN A 277 2.89 23.86 -12.45
N GLN A 278 2.01 24.83 -12.28
CA GLN A 278 0.57 24.64 -12.39
C GLN A 278 0.31 23.91 -13.71
N LEU A 279 -0.12 22.65 -13.61
CA LEU A 279 -0.63 21.90 -14.76
C LEU A 279 -1.77 22.73 -15.40
N PRO A 280 -1.80 22.90 -16.73
CA PRO A 280 -2.86 23.65 -17.36
C PRO A 280 -4.20 22.97 -17.09
N MET A 281 -5.06 23.70 -16.41
CA MET A 281 -6.46 23.37 -16.18
C MET A 281 -7.15 23.28 -17.54
N VAL A 282 -7.45 22.05 -18.01
CA VAL A 282 -8.27 21.84 -19.20
C VAL A 282 -9.71 22.22 -18.82
N VAL A 283 -10.05 23.48 -19.06
CA VAL A 283 -11.43 23.95 -18.98
C VAL A 283 -12.17 23.37 -20.18
N ASN A 284 -13.02 22.38 -19.95
CA ASN A 284 -14.02 21.94 -20.94
C ASN A 284 -15.01 23.09 -21.17
N HIS A 285 -14.76 23.92 -22.18
CA HIS A 285 -15.80 24.74 -22.81
C HIS A 285 -16.41 23.93 -23.95
N ASN A 286 -17.51 23.26 -23.67
CA ASN A 286 -18.51 22.89 -24.68
C ASN A 286 -19.87 22.74 -23.98
N VAL A 287 -20.42 23.89 -23.59
CA VAL A 287 -21.87 24.07 -23.49
C VAL A 287 -22.24 24.95 -24.69
N GLN A 288 -22.66 24.32 -25.80
CA GLN A 288 -23.46 25.02 -26.79
C GLN A 288 -24.91 24.95 -26.32
N GLU A 289 -25.38 26.07 -25.79
CA GLU A 289 -26.81 26.37 -25.72
C GLU A 289 -27.39 26.27 -27.13
N ILE A 290 -28.31 25.31 -27.33
CA ILE A 290 -29.26 25.35 -28.44
C ILE A 290 -30.60 25.72 -27.82
N ASP A 291 -30.81 27.03 -27.69
CA ASP A 291 -32.13 27.61 -27.54
C ASP A 291 -32.84 27.61 -28.90
N GLY A 292 -34.06 27.07 -28.95
CA GLY A 292 -35.05 27.49 -29.93
C GLY A 292 -35.81 26.38 -30.67
N ASN A 293 -37.12 26.38 -30.43
CA ASN A 293 -38.21 25.90 -31.29
C ASN A 293 -38.57 24.41 -31.29
N ILE A 294 -39.39 24.03 -30.30
CA ILE A 294 -40.44 23.03 -30.51
C ILE A 294 -41.62 23.75 -31.18
N GLN A 295 -41.76 23.61 -32.51
CA GLN A 295 -43.05 23.77 -33.18
C GLN A 295 -43.78 22.43 -33.17
N GLN A 296 -44.97 22.43 -32.59
CA GLN A 296 -46.01 21.44 -32.89
C GLN A 296 -46.42 21.56 -34.36
N VAL A 297 -46.37 20.46 -35.11
CA VAL A 297 -47.25 20.27 -36.27
C VAL A 297 -47.81 18.85 -36.20
N PHE A 298 -49.13 18.81 -36.17
CA PHE A 298 -49.98 17.65 -36.31
C PHE A 298 -49.73 16.91 -37.64
N MET A 299 -49.69 15.58 -37.57
CA MET A 299 -50.55 14.69 -38.36
C MET A 299 -50.78 13.40 -37.58
#